data_AF-A0A0R1DMH8-F1
#
_entry.id   AF-A0A0R1DMH8-F1
#
_cell.length_a   1.000
_cell.length_b   1.000
_cell.length_c   1.000
_cell.angle_alpha   90.00
_cell.angle_beta   90.00
_cell.angle_gamma   90.00
#
_symmetry.space_group_name_H-M   'P 1'
#
loop_
_entity.id
_entity.type
_entity.pdbx_description
1 polymer ?
#
loop_
_entity_poly.entity_id
_entity_poly.type
_entity_poly.pdbx_seq_one_letter_code
_entity_poly.pdbx_strand_id
1 'polypeptide(L)'
;MRFSLLAALTLALVGLTRGSATEADKQKFCGFLKGVETKRIFLSNSLAQKALDVGEKVSEMLDRSSSFREFINDNRLLVYADPISQIRFLLRFRCNYKKMILCNRKYNSNPEYRSIYNAYKSESNAVIAEFDRKMERDANQMLSQMRSSSVSTKDAFDDHIRSYLDRKGIVSHCMMDRFLERAKAEYECTYEMYYL
;
A
#
# COMPACT_ATOMS: atom_id res chain seq x y z
N MET A 1 -42.66 -24.91 -0.99
CA MET A 1 -42.71 -23.58 -0.32
C MET A 1 -42.17 -23.57 1.12
N ARG A 2 -42.16 -24.68 1.90
CA ARG A 2 -41.61 -24.69 3.27
C ARG A 2 -40.09 -24.49 3.37
N PHE A 3 -39.32 -25.00 2.39
CA PHE A 3 -37.86 -24.87 2.39
C PHE A 3 -37.35 -23.46 2.03
N SER A 4 -38.10 -22.71 1.22
CA SER A 4 -37.76 -21.32 0.85
C SER A 4 -37.93 -20.35 2.02
N LEU A 5 -38.94 -20.58 2.87
CA LEU A 5 -39.18 -19.83 4.11
C LEU A 5 -38.09 -20.08 5.16
N LEU A 6 -37.61 -21.32 5.27
CA LEU A 6 -36.48 -21.67 6.15
C LEU A 6 -35.17 -21.01 5.68
N ALA A 7 -34.90 -20.99 4.37
CA ALA A 7 -33.71 -20.33 3.80
C ALA A 7 -33.73 -18.81 3.98
N ALA A 8 -34.89 -18.17 3.82
CA ALA A 8 -35.05 -16.74 4.08
C ALA A 8 -34.90 -16.40 5.57
N LEU A 9 -35.43 -17.24 6.47
CA LEU A 9 -35.24 -17.07 7.91
C LEU A 9 -33.77 -17.26 8.33
N THR A 10 -33.07 -18.26 7.80
CA THR A 10 -31.64 -18.45 8.11
C THR A 10 -30.78 -17.34 7.52
N LEU A 11 -31.07 -16.82 6.33
CA LEU A 11 -30.36 -15.66 5.78
C LEU A 11 -30.63 -14.37 6.58
N ALA A 12 -31.86 -14.16 7.05
CA ALA A 12 -32.20 -13.02 7.92
C ALA A 12 -31.55 -13.15 9.30
N LEU A 13 -31.50 -14.35 9.89
CA LEU A 13 -30.79 -14.65 11.13
C LEU A 13 -29.27 -14.52 10.97
N VAL A 14 -28.69 -14.99 9.87
CA VAL A 14 -27.26 -14.79 9.56
C VAL A 14 -26.94 -13.29 9.37
N GLY A 15 -27.85 -12.54 8.75
CA GLY A 15 -27.77 -11.09 8.63
C GLY A 15 -27.86 -10.35 9.97
N LEU A 16 -28.70 -10.82 10.91
CA LEU A 16 -28.83 -10.29 12.27
C LEU A 16 -27.68 -10.71 13.20
N THR A 17 -27.00 -11.83 12.92
CA THR A 17 -25.79 -12.27 13.65
C THR A 17 -24.51 -11.61 13.19
N ARG A 18 -24.52 -10.90 12.05
CA ARG A 18 -23.43 -9.96 11.72
C ARG A 18 -23.63 -8.73 12.58
N GLY A 19 -23.12 -8.79 13.81
CA GLY A 19 -23.09 -7.63 14.69
C GLY A 19 -22.48 -6.46 13.94
N SER A 20 -23.24 -5.37 13.80
CA SER A 20 -22.72 -4.14 13.23
C SER A 20 -21.70 -3.54 14.18
N ALA A 21 -20.62 -2.97 13.65
CA ALA A 21 -19.64 -2.23 14.46
C ALA A 21 -20.36 -1.14 15.27
N THR A 22 -20.15 -1.12 16.59
CA THR A 22 -20.64 -0.02 17.42
C THR A 22 -19.86 1.25 17.11
N GLU A 23 -20.38 2.40 17.52
CA GLU A 23 -19.67 3.67 17.36
C GLU A 23 -18.27 3.65 18.02
N ALA A 24 -18.15 2.99 19.18
CA ALA A 24 -16.87 2.81 19.85
C ALA A 24 -15.90 1.90 19.06
N ASP A 25 -16.41 0.89 18.35
CA ASP A 25 -15.61 0.05 17.47
C ASP A 25 -15.14 0.85 16.24
N LYS A 26 -16.06 1.57 15.58
CA LYS A 26 -15.77 2.45 14.43
C LYS A 26 -14.69 3.46 14.76
N GLN A 27 -14.79 4.15 15.88
CA GLN A 27 -13.78 5.14 16.31
C GLN A 27 -12.38 4.53 16.45
N LYS A 28 -12.27 3.30 16.99
CA LYS A 28 -10.98 2.61 17.12
C LYS A 28 -10.43 2.20 15.76
N PHE A 29 -11.26 1.62 14.89
CA PHE A 29 -10.85 1.27 13.54
C PHE A 29 -10.41 2.50 12.74
N CYS A 30 -11.17 3.59 12.78
CA CYS A 30 -10.82 4.82 12.11
C CYS A 30 -9.53 5.44 12.66
N GLY A 31 -9.32 5.40 13.98
CA GLY A 31 -8.06 5.82 14.61
C GLY A 31 -6.86 5.02 14.10
N PHE A 32 -7.01 3.70 14.01
CA PHE A 32 -5.98 2.83 13.44
C PHE A 32 -5.74 3.13 11.95
N LEU A 33 -6.78 3.20 11.13
CA LEU A 33 -6.69 3.47 9.69
C LEU A 33 -6.01 4.83 9.42
N LYS A 34 -6.32 5.86 10.21
CA LYS A 34 -5.63 7.16 10.16
C LYS A 34 -4.13 7.03 10.46
N GLY A 35 -3.77 6.19 11.43
CA GLY A 35 -2.38 5.87 11.74
C GLY A 35 -1.68 5.13 10.59
N VAL A 36 -2.36 4.19 9.93
CA VAL A 36 -1.84 3.47 8.75
C VAL A 36 -1.62 4.45 7.59
N GLU A 37 -2.60 5.31 7.31
CA GLU A 37 -2.54 6.32 6.25
C GLU A 37 -1.39 7.31 6.49
N THR A 38 -1.19 7.74 7.73
CA THR A 38 -0.04 8.58 8.11
C THR A 38 1.30 7.88 7.87
N LYS A 39 1.46 6.64 8.34
CA LYS A 39 2.69 5.85 8.13
C LYS A 39 2.94 5.58 6.65
N ARG A 40 1.88 5.40 5.86
CA ARG A 40 1.96 5.22 4.40
C ARG A 40 2.57 6.43 3.71
N ILE A 41 2.25 7.66 4.14
CA ILE A 41 2.84 8.89 3.58
C ILE A 41 4.36 8.88 3.76
N PHE A 42 4.83 8.54 4.97
CA PHE A 42 6.26 8.42 5.23
C PHE A 42 6.91 7.32 4.38
N LEU A 43 6.22 6.18 4.21
CA LEU A 43 6.69 5.09 3.37
C LEU A 43 6.81 5.52 1.89
N SER A 44 5.78 6.15 1.32
CA SER A 44 5.79 6.56 -0.08
C SER A 44 6.88 7.59 -0.35
N ASN A 45 7.05 8.56 0.56
CA ASN A 45 8.10 9.57 0.46
C ASN A 45 9.49 8.91 0.50
N SER A 46 9.75 8.07 1.51
CA SER A 46 11.04 7.37 1.66
C SER A 46 11.39 6.51 0.44
N LEU A 47 10.41 5.78 -0.10
CA LEU A 47 10.62 4.97 -1.30
C LEU A 47 10.83 5.83 -2.54
N ALA A 48 10.07 6.92 -2.70
CA ALA A 48 10.17 7.82 -3.85
C ALA A 48 11.51 8.54 -3.87
N GLN A 49 11.98 9.04 -2.73
CA GLN A 49 13.30 9.64 -2.61
C GLN A 49 14.40 8.64 -2.96
N LYS A 50 14.34 7.42 -2.42
CA LYS A 50 15.30 6.36 -2.75
C LYS A 50 15.31 6.00 -4.24
N ALA A 51 14.13 5.97 -4.88
CA ALA A 51 14.03 5.75 -6.31
C ALA A 51 14.63 6.90 -7.12
N LEU A 52 14.45 8.14 -6.68
CA LEU A 52 15.08 9.31 -7.28
C LEU A 52 16.60 9.24 -7.16
N ASP A 53 17.15 8.98 -5.97
CA ASP A 53 18.59 8.89 -5.74
C ASP A 53 19.23 7.83 -6.66
N VAL A 54 18.58 6.67 -6.81
CA VAL A 54 19.01 5.62 -7.74
C VAL A 54 18.89 6.08 -9.19
N GLY A 55 17.82 6.79 -9.54
CA GLY A 55 17.59 7.35 -10.86
C GLY A 55 18.64 8.38 -11.26
N GLU A 56 19.00 9.27 -10.36
CA GLU A 56 20.03 10.29 -10.54
C GLU A 56 21.41 9.65 -10.70
N LYS A 57 21.79 8.75 -9.77
CA LYS A 57 23.04 7.98 -9.85
C LYS A 57 23.19 7.27 -11.20
N VAL A 58 22.14 6.58 -11.65
CA VAL A 58 22.17 5.88 -12.93
C VAL A 58 22.21 6.87 -14.08
N SER A 59 21.50 8.00 -14.01
CA SER A 59 21.50 9.04 -15.05
C SER A 59 22.88 9.69 -15.24
N GLU A 60 23.70 9.76 -14.20
CA GLU A 60 25.09 10.24 -14.28
C GLU A 60 26.01 9.29 -15.05
N MET A 61 25.72 7.98 -15.01
CA MET A 61 26.46 6.95 -15.73
C MET A 61 26.07 6.85 -17.22
N LEU A 62 24.97 7.48 -17.61
CA LEU A 62 24.42 7.43 -18.97
C LEU A 62 24.81 8.66 -19.79
N ASP A 63 24.77 8.51 -21.11
CA ASP A 63 24.92 9.64 -22.02
C ASP A 63 23.84 10.70 -21.78
N ARG A 64 24.18 11.97 -22.07
CA ARG A 64 23.27 13.11 -21.89
C ARG A 64 21.94 12.97 -22.63
N SER A 65 21.91 12.23 -23.74
CA SER A 65 20.71 11.97 -24.56
C SER A 65 19.92 10.73 -24.15
N SER A 66 20.22 10.11 -23.00
CA SER A 66 19.50 8.94 -22.53
C SER A 66 18.04 9.25 -22.18
N SER A 67 17.10 8.52 -22.80
CA SER A 67 15.68 8.56 -22.45
C SER A 67 15.37 8.29 -20.97
N PHE A 68 16.23 7.54 -20.27
CA PHE A 68 16.07 7.32 -18.84
C PHE A 68 16.39 8.60 -18.04
N ARG A 69 17.42 9.35 -18.46
CA ARG A 69 17.79 10.61 -17.83
C ARG A 69 16.70 11.67 -18.04
N GLU A 70 16.16 11.76 -19.24
CA GLU A 70 15.00 12.60 -19.55
C GLU A 70 13.81 12.25 -18.66
N PHE A 71 13.47 10.95 -18.55
CA PHE A 71 12.42 10.49 -17.63
C PHE A 71 12.64 10.95 -16.18
N ILE A 72 13.85 10.82 -15.63
CA ILE A 72 14.15 11.27 -14.27
C ILE A 72 13.96 12.78 -14.14
N ASN A 73 14.49 13.57 -15.07
CA ASN A 73 14.36 15.03 -15.05
C ASN A 73 12.90 15.49 -15.09
N ASP A 74 12.08 14.87 -15.92
CA ASP A 74 10.67 15.23 -16.10
C ASP A 74 9.80 14.85 -14.90
N ASN A 75 10.19 13.79 -14.17
CA ASN A 75 9.36 13.21 -13.12
C ASN A 75 9.89 13.45 -11.70
N ARG A 76 11.08 14.04 -11.51
CA ARG A 76 11.67 14.27 -10.18
C ARG A 76 10.79 15.06 -9.23
N LEU A 77 9.99 16.00 -9.76
CA LEU A 77 9.09 16.81 -8.93
C LEU A 77 7.94 15.99 -8.32
N LEU A 78 7.59 14.84 -8.91
CA LEU A 78 6.55 13.95 -8.37
C LEU A 78 6.96 13.30 -7.05
N VAL A 79 8.25 13.31 -6.71
CA VAL A 79 8.78 12.82 -5.43
C VAL A 79 8.36 13.73 -4.27
N TYR A 80 8.20 15.02 -4.55
CA TYR A 80 7.80 16.05 -3.57
C TYR A 80 6.31 16.36 -3.62
N ALA A 81 5.56 15.69 -4.48
CA ALA A 81 4.11 15.86 -4.60
C ALA A 81 3.37 14.99 -3.57
N ASP A 82 2.04 15.00 -3.66
CA ASP A 82 1.16 14.18 -2.82
C ASP A 82 1.49 12.67 -2.91
N PRO A 83 1.11 11.86 -1.91
CA PRO A 83 1.43 10.43 -1.87
C PRO A 83 0.97 9.64 -3.10
N ILE A 84 -0.15 10.02 -3.74
CA ILE A 84 -0.63 9.34 -4.95
C ILE A 84 0.32 9.64 -6.10
N SER A 85 0.77 10.87 -6.25
CA SER A 85 1.80 11.26 -7.22
C SER A 85 3.14 10.56 -6.98
N GLN A 86 3.56 10.42 -5.72
CA GLN A 86 4.76 9.64 -5.34
C GLN A 86 4.63 8.16 -5.74
N ILE A 87 3.46 7.54 -5.52
CA ILE A 87 3.20 6.16 -5.92
C ILE A 87 3.20 6.01 -7.44
N ARG A 88 2.62 6.97 -8.18
CA ARG A 88 2.68 6.99 -9.64
C ARG A 88 4.13 7.08 -10.12
N PHE A 89 4.95 7.91 -9.49
CA PHE A 89 6.38 7.99 -9.78
C PHE A 89 7.06 6.63 -9.56
N LEU A 90 6.86 5.99 -8.40
CA LEU A 90 7.43 4.67 -8.09
C LEU A 90 7.07 3.59 -9.12
N LEU A 91 5.80 3.55 -9.54
CA LEU A 91 5.33 2.60 -10.55
C LEU A 91 6.01 2.85 -11.91
N ARG A 92 6.08 4.11 -12.33
CA ARG A 92 6.75 4.51 -13.58
C ARG A 92 8.25 4.23 -13.52
N PHE A 93 8.90 4.59 -12.43
CA PHE A 93 10.33 4.36 -12.20
C PHE A 93 10.68 2.88 -12.38
N ARG A 94 9.94 1.98 -11.71
CA ARG A 94 10.16 0.54 -11.82
C ARG A 94 10.07 0.04 -13.28
N CYS A 95 9.05 0.49 -14.01
CA CYS A 95 8.83 0.09 -15.40
C CYS A 95 9.88 0.67 -16.34
N ASN A 96 10.19 1.96 -16.21
CA ASN A 96 11.16 2.65 -17.05
C ASN A 96 12.58 2.18 -16.78
N TYR A 97 12.96 1.91 -15.53
CA TYR A 97 14.27 1.32 -15.22
C TYR A 97 14.44 -0.02 -15.93
N LYS A 98 13.45 -0.92 -15.83
CA LYS A 98 13.50 -2.20 -16.54
C LYS A 98 13.58 -2.01 -18.06
N LYS A 99 12.68 -1.21 -18.63
CA LYS A 99 12.58 -1.02 -20.08
C LYS A 99 13.80 -0.32 -20.68
N MET A 100 14.20 0.80 -20.10
CA MET A 100 15.18 1.73 -20.65
C MET A 100 16.62 1.40 -20.25
N ILE A 101 16.83 0.65 -19.16
CA ILE A 101 18.15 0.22 -18.69
C ILE A 101 18.32 -1.29 -18.86
N LEU A 102 17.57 -2.11 -18.10
CA LEU A 102 17.85 -3.55 -18.03
C LEU A 102 17.51 -4.33 -19.30
N CYS A 103 16.56 -3.85 -20.09
CA CYS A 103 16.15 -4.44 -21.37
C CYS A 103 16.74 -3.72 -22.59
N ASN A 104 17.43 -2.59 -22.38
CA ASN A 104 18.02 -1.82 -23.46
C ASN A 104 19.33 -2.46 -23.90
N ARG A 105 19.46 -2.78 -25.20
CA ARG A 105 20.65 -3.42 -25.78
C ARG A 105 21.95 -2.67 -25.52
N LYS A 106 21.89 -1.35 -25.33
CA LYS A 106 23.07 -0.52 -25.04
C LYS A 106 23.60 -0.71 -23.61
N TYR A 107 22.72 -1.01 -22.66
CA TYR A 107 23.03 -0.98 -21.23
C TYR A 107 22.90 -2.35 -20.55
N ASN A 108 22.13 -3.27 -21.13
CA ASN A 108 21.77 -4.55 -20.51
C ASN A 108 22.96 -5.48 -20.22
N SER A 109 24.07 -5.32 -20.95
CA SER A 109 25.29 -6.09 -20.79
C SER A 109 26.17 -5.60 -19.64
N ASN A 110 25.94 -4.37 -19.13
CA ASN A 110 26.67 -3.86 -17.97
C ASN A 110 26.02 -4.42 -16.68
N PRO A 111 26.74 -5.28 -15.91
CA PRO A 111 26.20 -5.88 -14.70
C PRO A 111 25.96 -4.86 -13.57
N GLU A 112 26.62 -3.70 -13.61
CA GLU A 112 26.49 -2.66 -12.59
C GLU A 112 25.07 -2.12 -12.48
N TYR A 113 24.40 -1.86 -13.61
CA TYR A 113 23.00 -1.42 -13.61
C TYR A 113 22.05 -2.45 -12.97
N ARG A 114 22.31 -3.74 -13.21
CA ARG A 114 21.54 -4.81 -12.58
C ARG A 114 21.81 -4.88 -11.08
N SER A 115 23.06 -4.71 -10.67
CA SER A 115 23.46 -4.66 -9.26
C SER A 115 22.76 -3.52 -8.51
N ILE A 116 22.83 -2.31 -9.06
CA ILE A 116 22.15 -1.12 -8.52
C ILE A 116 20.64 -1.37 -8.37
N TYR A 117 19.98 -1.89 -9.42
CA TYR A 117 18.55 -2.17 -9.37
C TYR A 117 18.18 -3.24 -8.34
N ASN A 118 18.99 -4.30 -8.23
CA ASN A 118 18.75 -5.37 -7.27
C ASN A 118 18.93 -4.88 -5.83
N ALA A 119 19.93 -4.04 -5.55
CA ALA A 119 20.11 -3.40 -4.26
C ALA A 119 18.89 -2.52 -3.92
N TYR A 120 18.51 -1.61 -4.82
CA TYR A 120 17.31 -0.78 -4.69
C TYR A 120 16.05 -1.61 -4.38
N LYS A 121 15.82 -2.68 -5.15
CA LYS A 121 14.68 -3.58 -5.00
C LYS A 121 14.70 -4.28 -3.64
N SER A 122 15.85 -4.80 -3.23
CA SER A 122 16.03 -5.50 -1.96
C SER A 122 15.75 -4.58 -0.77
N GLU A 123 16.35 -3.39 -0.78
CA GLU A 123 16.16 -2.40 0.27
C GLU A 123 14.72 -1.89 0.33
N SER A 124 14.11 -1.60 -0.82
CA SER A 124 12.71 -1.17 -0.89
C SER A 124 11.78 -2.24 -0.33
N ASN A 125 12.02 -3.51 -0.68
CA ASN A 125 11.25 -4.63 -0.14
C ASN A 125 11.42 -4.78 1.37
N ALA A 126 12.61 -4.55 1.91
CA ALA A 126 12.85 -4.60 3.35
C ALA A 126 12.06 -3.50 4.09
N VAL A 127 12.03 -2.28 3.56
CA VAL A 127 11.26 -1.16 4.13
C VAL A 127 9.76 -1.45 4.09
N ILE A 128 9.25 -1.98 2.96
CA ILE A 128 7.83 -2.37 2.84
C ILE A 128 7.49 -3.49 3.82
N ALA A 129 8.35 -4.50 3.94
CA ALA A 129 8.12 -5.61 4.87
C ALA A 129 8.11 -5.16 6.34
N GLU A 130 8.96 -4.20 6.72
CA GLU A 130 8.93 -3.58 8.05
C GLU A 130 7.61 -2.83 8.30
N PHE A 131 7.15 -2.06 7.31
CA PHE A 131 5.86 -1.37 7.39
C PHE A 131 4.70 -2.37 7.58
N ASP A 132 4.63 -3.42 6.75
CA ASP A 132 3.58 -4.43 6.81
C ASP A 132 3.57 -5.14 8.17
N ARG A 133 4.76 -5.50 8.70
CA ARG A 133 4.90 -6.15 10.01
C ARG A 133 4.43 -5.25 11.15
N LYS A 134 4.77 -3.96 11.10
CA LYS A 134 4.30 -2.97 12.09
C LYS A 134 2.79 -2.81 12.01
N MET A 135 2.23 -2.71 10.81
CA MET A 135 0.79 -2.59 10.61
C MET A 135 0.04 -3.80 11.16
N GLU A 136 0.50 -5.02 10.86
CA GLU A 136 -0.07 -6.27 11.39
C GLU A 136 -0.01 -6.32 12.92
N ARG A 137 1.15 -6.02 13.51
CA ARG A 137 1.32 -5.97 14.97
C ARG A 137 0.37 -4.95 15.61
N ASP A 138 0.31 -3.75 15.06
CA ASP A 138 -0.50 -2.66 15.62
C ASP A 138 -2.00 -2.98 15.49
N ALA A 139 -2.41 -3.68 14.42
CA ALA A 139 -3.77 -4.17 14.26
C ALA A 139 -4.12 -5.24 15.30
N ASN A 140 -3.26 -6.25 15.46
CA ASN A 140 -3.43 -7.30 16.46
C ASN A 140 -3.51 -6.72 17.89
N GLN A 141 -2.67 -5.72 18.18
CA GLN A 141 -2.73 -5.00 19.46
C GLN A 141 -4.06 -4.27 19.63
N MET A 142 -4.52 -3.52 18.62
CA MET A 142 -5.82 -2.86 18.68
C MET A 142 -6.96 -3.87 18.90
N LEU A 143 -7.02 -4.95 18.11
CA LEU A 143 -8.07 -5.96 18.17
C LEU A 143 -8.10 -6.70 19.52
N SER A 144 -6.94 -7.00 20.10
CA SER A 144 -6.85 -7.63 21.43
C SER A 144 -7.29 -6.70 22.56
N GLN A 145 -7.00 -5.40 22.47
CA GLN A 145 -7.39 -4.39 23.46
C GLN A 145 -8.84 -3.90 23.28
N MET A 146 -9.47 -4.20 22.15
CA MET A 146 -10.87 -3.90 21.92
C MET A 146 -11.75 -4.74 22.84
N ARG A 147 -12.43 -4.09 23.79
CA ARG A 147 -13.66 -4.59 24.41
C ARG A 147 -14.83 -4.53 23.40
N SER A 148 -14.65 -5.11 22.22
CA SER A 148 -15.68 -5.05 21.17
C SER A 148 -16.92 -5.79 21.63
N SER A 149 -18.07 -5.29 21.23
CA SER A 149 -19.37 -5.89 21.49
C SER A 149 -19.66 -7.10 20.59
N SER A 150 -18.86 -7.33 19.54
CA SER A 150 -19.02 -8.48 18.64
C SER A 150 -17.68 -9.04 18.13
N VAL A 151 -17.51 -10.37 18.26
CA VAL A 151 -16.39 -11.11 17.67
C VAL A 151 -16.40 -11.00 16.14
N SER A 152 -17.58 -11.02 15.51
CA SER A 152 -17.72 -10.94 14.05
C SER A 152 -17.15 -9.64 13.47
N THR A 153 -17.22 -8.54 14.22
CA THR A 153 -16.69 -7.24 13.79
C THR A 153 -15.17 -7.23 13.80
N LYS A 154 -14.56 -7.85 14.82
CA LYS A 154 -13.11 -8.00 14.89
C LYS A 154 -12.60 -8.90 13.76
N ASP A 155 -13.27 -10.01 13.53
CA ASP A 155 -12.90 -10.97 12.48
C ASP A 155 -13.02 -10.33 11.09
N ALA A 156 -14.09 -9.59 10.82
CA ALA A 156 -14.25 -8.85 9.56
C ALA A 156 -13.11 -7.84 9.35
N PHE A 157 -12.71 -7.11 10.39
CA PHE A 157 -11.59 -6.17 10.31
C PHE A 157 -10.25 -6.89 10.07
N ASP A 158 -10.00 -8.00 10.78
CA ASP A 158 -8.81 -8.84 10.59
C ASP A 158 -8.74 -9.40 9.16
N ASP A 159 -9.86 -9.87 8.62
CA ASP A 159 -9.96 -10.38 7.25
C ASP A 159 -9.58 -9.33 6.20
N HIS A 160 -9.98 -8.05 6.38
CA HIS A 160 -9.56 -6.97 5.48
C HIS A 160 -8.05 -6.77 5.50
N ILE A 161 -7.43 -6.79 6.68
CA ILE A 161 -5.98 -6.64 6.84
C ILE A 161 -5.25 -7.83 6.22
N ARG A 162 -5.68 -9.05 6.54
CA ARG A 162 -5.10 -10.28 5.97
C ARG A 162 -5.23 -10.28 4.45
N SER A 163 -6.38 -9.89 3.90
CA SER A 163 -6.56 -9.80 2.45
C SER A 163 -5.58 -8.84 1.78
N TYR A 164 -5.23 -7.73 2.44
CA TYR A 164 -4.16 -6.85 1.98
C TYR A 164 -2.78 -7.50 2.12
N LEU A 165 -2.47 -8.07 3.29
CA LEU A 165 -1.16 -8.67 3.60
C LEU A 165 -0.84 -9.93 2.77
N ASP A 166 -1.84 -10.74 2.44
CA ASP A 166 -1.68 -12.00 1.70
C ASP A 166 -1.46 -11.77 0.19
N ARG A 167 -1.91 -10.62 -0.35
CA ARG A 167 -1.75 -10.28 -1.78
C ARG A 167 -0.37 -9.69 -2.12
N LYS A 168 0.62 -9.89 -1.25
CA LYS A 168 2.01 -9.38 -1.28
C LYS A 168 2.78 -9.56 -2.59
N GLY A 169 2.33 -10.40 -3.52
CA GLY A 169 3.08 -10.75 -4.74
C GLY A 169 2.97 -9.81 -5.94
N ILE A 170 1.89 -9.02 -6.09
CA ILE A 170 1.57 -8.47 -7.44
C ILE A 170 1.54 -6.93 -7.51
N VAL A 171 0.92 -6.19 -6.58
CA VAL A 171 0.96 -4.70 -6.60
C VAL A 171 0.63 -4.12 -5.21
N SER A 172 1.43 -4.37 -4.17
CA SER A 172 1.09 -3.98 -2.78
C SER A 172 0.73 -2.50 -2.62
N HIS A 173 1.40 -1.61 -3.36
CA HIS A 173 1.18 -0.16 -3.27
C HIS A 173 -0.22 0.27 -3.76
N CYS A 174 -0.71 -0.28 -4.87
CA CYS A 174 -2.05 0.03 -5.40
C CYS A 174 -3.16 -0.65 -4.60
N MET A 175 -2.83 -1.74 -3.91
CA MET A 175 -3.78 -2.48 -3.08
C MET A 175 -4.02 -1.78 -1.73
N MET A 176 -3.04 -1.02 -1.24
CA MET A 176 -3.19 -0.21 -0.04
C MET A 176 -4.27 0.87 -0.20
N ASP A 177 -4.30 1.58 -1.33
CA ASP A 177 -5.35 2.57 -1.62
C ASP A 177 -6.74 1.96 -1.52
N ARG A 178 -6.94 0.86 -2.25
CA ARG A 178 -8.21 0.13 -2.26
C ARG A 178 -8.59 -0.42 -0.88
N PHE A 179 -7.59 -0.91 -0.12
CA PHE A 179 -7.80 -1.36 1.25
C PHE A 179 -8.29 -0.20 2.14
N LEU A 180 -7.58 0.93 2.13
CA LEU A 180 -7.94 2.10 2.93
C LEU A 180 -9.30 2.66 2.53
N GLU A 181 -9.58 2.84 1.24
CA GLU A 181 -10.88 3.32 0.76
C GLU A 181 -12.03 2.42 1.20
N ARG A 182 -11.89 1.11 1.02
CA ARG A 182 -12.92 0.14 1.40
C ARG A 182 -13.13 0.12 2.92
N ALA A 183 -12.05 0.04 3.69
CA ALA A 183 -12.14 0.00 5.14
C ALA A 183 -12.72 1.32 5.69
N LYS A 184 -12.29 2.48 5.18
CA LYS A 184 -12.85 3.78 5.57
C LYS A 184 -14.35 3.88 5.29
N ALA A 185 -14.79 3.39 4.13
CA ALA A 185 -16.22 3.38 3.79
C ALA A 185 -17.03 2.44 4.70
N GLU A 186 -16.50 1.24 4.98
CA GLU A 186 -17.18 0.21 5.79
C GLU A 186 -17.33 0.63 7.27
N TYR A 187 -16.36 1.37 7.80
CA TYR A 187 -16.38 1.86 9.18
C TYR A 187 -16.73 3.34 9.32
N GLU A 188 -17.24 3.96 8.24
CA GLU A 188 -17.74 5.36 8.21
C GLU A 188 -16.70 6.39 8.69
N CYS A 189 -15.43 6.21 8.32
CA CYS A 189 -14.36 7.10 8.74
C CYS A 189 -14.42 8.44 8.00
N THR A 190 -14.57 9.53 8.76
CA THR A 190 -14.72 10.91 8.22
C THR A 190 -13.45 11.75 8.25
N TYR A 191 -12.33 11.19 8.70
CA TYR A 191 -11.09 11.96 8.78
C TYR A 191 -10.51 12.25 7.39
N GLU A 192 -10.05 13.48 7.20
CA GLU A 192 -9.28 13.90 6.03
C GLU A 192 -7.79 13.91 6.33
N MET A 193 -6.98 13.55 5.34
CA MET A 193 -5.53 13.69 5.39
C MET A 193 -5.13 14.91 4.57
N TYR A 194 -4.49 15.88 5.22
CA TYR A 194 -3.90 17.02 4.52
C TYR A 194 -2.48 16.66 4.10
N TYR A 195 -2.21 16.80 2.81
CA TYR A 195 -0.88 16.62 2.24
C TYR A 195 -0.26 18.00 2.03
N LEU A 196 0.91 18.24 2.63
CA LEU A 196 1.72 19.43 2.42
C LEU A 196 2.58 19.27 1.16
#